data_AF-A0A7R6WQM7-F1
#
_entry.id   AF-A0A7R6WQM7-F1
#
_cell.length_a   1.000
_cell.length_b   1.000
_cell.length_c   1.000
_cell.angle_alpha   90.00
_cell.angle_beta   90.00
_cell.angle_gamma   90.00
#
_symmetry.space_group_name_H-M   'P 1'
#
loop_
_entity.id
_entity.type
_entity.pdbx_description
1 polymer ?
#
loop_
_entity_poly.entity_id
_entity_poly.type
_entity_poly.pdbx_seq_one_letter_code
_entity_poly.pdbx_strand_id
1 'polypeptide(L)'
;MIVAHPGHELRVHHWMETSKPLVLVLTDGSGHLHAGRLDRTAEVLAGAGARPAATFFGRMADRDLYRAILAGEAETFRALVDEIATILAGEAIDYVAADAVEGFNPGHDLCRLLVNAALARLHDRGGRDLPNLEFPLEAVALRRQTATQEGIELHLDAGAFDRKLRAVDNYPELTEEADRLRAAYGLTSFSLERLTPVDYHLDISECSEQPPAYERWGTERVKSGYYKTVLRFKEHVEPLARQLAA
;
A
#
# COMPACT_ATOMS: atom_id res chain seq x y z
N MET A 1 10.31 -0.05 -1.00
CA MET A 1 8.94 -0.24 -0.47
C MET A 1 8.08 0.93 -0.92
N ILE A 2 6.85 0.69 -1.35
CA ILE A 2 5.92 1.75 -1.78
C ILE A 2 4.57 1.48 -1.12
N VAL A 3 4.07 2.41 -0.29
CA VAL A 3 2.84 2.22 0.48
C VAL A 3 1.85 3.37 0.27
N ALA A 4 0.56 3.07 0.36
CA ALA A 4 -0.50 4.05 0.20
C ALA A 4 -0.52 5.06 1.36
N HIS A 5 -0.41 4.56 2.60
CA HIS A 5 -0.54 5.38 3.79
C HIS A 5 0.60 5.12 4.80
N PRO A 6 0.96 6.14 5.61
CA PRO A 6 1.77 5.97 6.82
C PRO A 6 1.21 4.87 7.73
N GLY A 7 2.09 4.01 8.24
CA GLY A 7 1.75 2.90 9.13
C GLY A 7 1.72 1.54 8.46
N HIS A 8 1.58 1.48 7.12
CA HIS A 8 1.55 0.22 6.38
C HIS A 8 2.88 -0.55 6.49
N GLU A 9 3.99 0.17 6.63
CA GLU A 9 5.31 -0.40 6.88
C GLU A 9 5.36 -1.30 8.11
N LEU A 10 4.49 -1.07 9.10
CA LEU A 10 4.45 -1.88 10.33
C LEU A 10 4.04 -3.33 10.06
N ARG A 11 3.35 -3.61 8.95
CA ARG A 11 2.99 -4.98 8.57
C ARG A 11 4.20 -5.85 8.27
N VAL A 12 5.26 -5.23 7.74
CA VAL A 12 6.51 -5.86 7.31
C VAL A 12 7.73 -5.24 8.02
N HIS A 13 7.56 -4.90 9.29
CA HIS A 13 8.57 -4.19 10.08
C HIS A 13 9.92 -4.93 10.14
N HIS A 14 9.92 -6.24 10.37
CA HIS A 14 11.18 -6.99 10.48
C HIS A 14 11.88 -7.16 9.12
N TRP A 15 11.11 -7.37 8.05
CA TRP A 15 11.61 -7.30 6.69
C TRP A 15 12.23 -5.93 6.39
N MET A 16 11.64 -4.83 6.87
CA MET A 16 12.19 -3.49 6.71
C MET A 16 13.51 -3.30 7.47
N GLU A 17 13.63 -3.82 8.70
CA GLU A 17 14.89 -3.80 9.47
C GLU A 17 16.05 -4.51 8.74
N THR A 18 15.72 -5.60 8.02
CA THR A 18 16.71 -6.45 7.37
C THR A 18 17.05 -5.99 5.95
N SER A 19 16.07 -5.49 5.20
CA SER A 19 16.24 -5.03 3.82
C SER A 19 16.59 -3.56 3.69
N LYS A 20 16.29 -2.73 4.70
CA LYS A 20 16.59 -1.28 4.75
C LYS A 20 16.17 -0.54 3.47
N PRO A 21 14.88 -0.62 3.08
CA PRO A 21 14.42 -0.16 1.79
C PRO A 21 14.47 1.39 1.69
N LEU A 22 14.54 1.87 0.45
CA LEU A 22 13.99 3.18 0.10
C LEU A 22 12.46 3.10 0.16
N VAL A 23 11.82 4.02 0.87
CA VAL A 23 10.39 4.02 1.14
C VAL A 23 9.70 5.21 0.50
N LEU A 24 8.72 4.91 -0.36
CA LEU A 24 7.83 5.90 -0.96
C LEU A 24 6.47 5.78 -0.27
N VAL A 25 5.87 6.92 0.09
CA VAL A 25 4.55 6.97 0.72
C VAL A 25 3.65 7.87 -0.11
N LEU A 26 2.56 7.32 -0.63
CA LEU A 26 1.64 8.03 -1.51
C LEU A 26 0.91 9.16 -0.79
N THR A 27 0.40 8.91 0.41
CA THR A 27 -0.40 9.89 1.15
C THR A 27 0.22 10.33 2.47
N ASP A 28 -0.27 11.45 3.02
CA ASP A 28 0.13 11.94 4.34
C ASP A 28 -0.54 11.20 5.51
N GLY A 29 -1.48 10.29 5.24
CA GLY A 29 -2.22 9.55 6.25
C GLY A 29 -3.16 10.41 7.08
N SER A 30 -3.49 11.62 6.63
CA SER A 30 -4.33 12.57 7.37
C SER A 30 -5.78 12.13 7.51
N GLY A 31 -6.22 11.21 6.64
CA GLY A 31 -7.57 10.69 6.58
C GLY A 31 -8.61 11.80 6.74
N HIS A 32 -9.49 11.65 7.74
CA HIS A 32 -10.53 12.63 8.06
C HIS A 32 -10.16 13.58 9.20
N LEU A 33 -9.13 13.26 9.97
CA LEU A 33 -8.71 14.05 11.13
C LEU A 33 -7.80 15.23 10.72
N HIS A 34 -7.41 15.31 9.43
CA HIS A 34 -6.59 16.37 8.84
C HIS A 34 -5.19 16.52 9.44
N ALA A 35 -4.77 15.60 10.31
CA ALA A 35 -3.45 15.53 10.89
C ALA A 35 -2.67 14.40 10.22
N GLY A 36 -1.68 14.74 9.39
CA GLY A 36 -0.81 13.77 8.74
C GLY A 36 0.05 13.01 9.75
N ARG A 37 0.48 11.80 9.39
CA ARG A 37 1.20 10.86 10.26
C ARG A 37 2.62 10.55 9.76
N LEU A 38 3.14 11.37 8.85
CA LEU A 38 4.45 11.17 8.21
C LEU A 38 5.61 11.19 9.20
N ASP A 39 5.54 12.01 10.25
CA ASP A 39 6.59 12.06 11.28
C ASP A 39 6.73 10.71 12.00
N ARG A 40 5.61 10.03 12.28
CA ARG A 40 5.61 8.69 12.89
C ARG A 40 6.25 7.66 11.97
N THR A 41 5.86 7.66 10.71
CA THR A 41 6.51 6.78 9.73
C THR A 41 8.00 7.11 9.61
N ALA A 42 8.41 8.38 9.58
CA ALA A 42 9.81 8.76 9.54
C ALA A 42 10.61 8.24 10.75
N GLU A 43 10.04 8.30 11.96
CA GLU A 43 10.62 7.70 13.18
C GLU A 43 10.78 6.19 13.04
N VAL A 44 9.74 5.48 12.57
CA VAL A 44 9.78 4.02 12.33
C VAL A 44 10.83 3.65 11.28
N LEU A 45 10.90 4.38 10.16
CA LEU A 45 11.89 4.16 9.11
C LEU A 45 13.31 4.34 9.64
N ALA A 46 13.56 5.42 10.38
CA ALA A 46 14.87 5.70 10.97
C ALA A 46 15.27 4.60 11.97
N GLY A 47 14.34 4.13 12.80
CA GLY A 47 14.57 3.03 13.74
C GLY A 47 14.91 1.71 13.05
N ALA A 48 14.32 1.43 11.89
CA ALA A 48 14.61 0.24 11.09
C ALA A 48 15.85 0.39 10.18
N GLY A 49 16.45 1.59 10.09
CA GLY A 49 17.54 1.88 9.17
C GLY A 49 17.10 1.99 7.70
N ALA A 50 15.80 2.12 7.44
CA ALA A 50 15.23 2.45 6.15
C ALA A 50 15.30 3.97 5.91
N ARG A 51 15.06 4.42 4.67
CA ARG A 51 15.06 5.86 4.34
C ARG A 51 13.83 6.26 3.52
N PRO A 52 13.23 7.44 3.79
CA PRO A 52 12.18 7.98 2.95
C PRO A 52 12.74 8.50 1.62
N ALA A 53 11.95 8.39 0.55
CA ALA A 53 12.23 9.07 -0.71
C ALA A 53 11.90 10.56 -0.60
N ALA A 54 12.92 11.42 -0.73
CA ALA A 54 12.80 12.84 -0.45
C ALA A 54 11.67 13.56 -1.24
N THR A 55 11.38 13.11 -2.46
CA THR A 55 10.36 13.73 -3.33
C THR A 55 9.01 13.00 -3.29
N PHE A 56 8.93 11.80 -2.69
CA PHE A 56 7.74 10.96 -2.70
C PHE A 56 7.47 10.37 -1.31
N PHE A 57 7.25 11.25 -0.33
CA PHE A 57 6.95 10.87 1.04
C PHE A 57 5.81 11.75 1.56
N GLY A 58 4.58 11.23 1.47
CA GLY A 58 3.37 12.01 1.68
C GLY A 58 2.98 12.83 0.45
N ARG A 59 3.06 12.22 -0.72
CA ARG A 59 2.96 12.91 -2.02
C ARG A 59 1.63 13.65 -2.25
N MET A 60 0.56 13.25 -1.57
CA MET A 60 -0.74 13.94 -1.56
C MET A 60 -1.51 13.71 -0.25
N ALA A 61 -2.54 14.50 0.04
CA ALA A 61 -3.42 14.20 1.19
C ALA A 61 -4.40 13.06 0.87
N ASP A 62 -4.83 12.29 1.86
CA ASP A 62 -5.82 11.21 1.70
C ASP A 62 -7.11 11.69 1.00
N ARG A 63 -7.59 12.88 1.37
CA ARG A 63 -8.78 13.48 0.74
C ARG A 63 -8.58 13.83 -0.73
N ASP A 64 -7.36 14.22 -1.10
CA ASP A 64 -7.04 14.59 -2.48
C ASP A 64 -6.93 13.34 -3.34
N LEU A 65 -6.35 12.27 -2.78
CA LEU A 65 -6.37 10.94 -3.41
C LEU A 65 -7.81 10.47 -3.65
N TYR A 66 -8.65 10.49 -2.61
CA TYR A 66 -10.05 10.07 -2.73
C TYR A 66 -10.81 10.89 -3.78
N ARG A 67 -10.64 12.23 -3.76
CA ARG A 67 -11.25 13.13 -4.75
C ARG A 67 -10.77 12.80 -6.16
N ALA A 68 -9.46 12.63 -6.36
CA ALA A 68 -8.87 12.37 -7.67
C ALA A 68 -9.36 11.03 -8.25
N ILE A 69 -9.52 9.99 -7.41
CA ILE A 69 -10.13 8.72 -7.83
C ILE A 69 -11.57 8.95 -8.28
N LEU A 70 -12.37 9.62 -7.44
CA LEU A 70 -13.78 9.88 -7.72
C LEU A 70 -13.99 10.74 -8.99
N ALA A 71 -13.09 11.67 -9.25
CA ALA A 71 -13.11 12.53 -10.43
C ALA A 71 -12.47 11.88 -11.68
N GLY A 72 -11.86 10.69 -11.57
CA GLY A 72 -11.19 10.02 -12.67
C GLY A 72 -10.00 10.82 -13.22
N GLU A 73 -9.22 11.47 -12.34
CA GLU A 73 -8.09 12.32 -12.71
C GLU A 73 -6.86 11.52 -13.21
N ALA A 74 -6.98 10.89 -14.37
CA ALA A 74 -5.96 10.03 -14.97
C ALA A 74 -4.57 10.69 -15.05
N GLU A 75 -4.52 11.96 -15.46
CA GLU A 75 -3.27 12.71 -15.61
C GLU A 75 -2.50 12.85 -14.32
N THR A 76 -3.21 13.09 -13.21
CA THR A 76 -2.63 13.16 -11.86
C THR A 76 -1.92 11.84 -11.55
N PHE A 77 -2.55 10.70 -11.84
CA PHE A 77 -1.99 9.38 -11.58
C PHE A 77 -0.86 9.01 -12.54
N ARG A 78 -0.94 9.37 -13.83
CA ARG A 78 0.16 9.14 -14.78
C ARG A 78 1.43 9.90 -14.38
N ALA A 79 1.29 11.14 -13.91
CA ALA A 79 2.42 11.91 -13.39
C ALA A 79 3.06 11.24 -12.16
N LEU A 80 2.26 10.67 -11.26
CA LEU A 80 2.78 9.89 -10.12
C LEU A 80 3.50 8.62 -10.56
N VAL A 81 2.97 7.92 -11.58
CA VAL A 81 3.64 6.74 -12.16
C VAL A 81 4.99 7.12 -12.75
N ASP A 82 5.07 8.22 -13.48
CA ASP A 82 6.34 8.72 -14.03
C ASP A 82 7.34 9.06 -12.94
N GLU A 83 6.89 9.71 -11.86
CA GLU A 83 7.73 10.06 -10.71
C GLU A 83 8.29 8.80 -10.01
N ILE A 84 7.43 7.80 -9.75
CA ILE A 84 7.85 6.51 -9.19
C ILE A 84 8.87 5.82 -10.11
N ALA A 85 8.58 5.74 -11.42
CA ALA A 85 9.49 5.11 -12.38
C ALA A 85 10.85 5.81 -12.45
N THR A 86 10.89 7.15 -12.39
CA THR A 86 12.12 7.94 -12.33
C THR A 86 12.92 7.66 -11.05
N ILE A 87 12.26 7.59 -9.89
CA ILE A 87 12.92 7.25 -8.62
C ILE A 87 13.54 5.84 -8.70
N LEU A 88 12.78 4.85 -9.19
CA LEU A 88 13.26 3.47 -9.31
C LEU A 88 14.43 3.33 -10.29
N ALA A 89 14.42 4.08 -11.39
CA ALA A 89 15.51 4.09 -12.37
C ALA A 89 16.81 4.69 -11.81
N GLY A 90 16.72 5.67 -10.91
CA GLY A 90 17.86 6.36 -10.32
C GLY A 90 18.51 5.64 -9.15
N GLU A 91 17.93 4.54 -8.68
CA GLU A 91 18.32 3.85 -7.45
C GLU A 91 18.74 2.40 -7.72
N ALA A 92 19.69 1.88 -6.92
CA ALA A 92 20.12 0.49 -7.00
C ALA A 92 19.12 -0.42 -6.25
N ILE A 93 17.91 -0.56 -6.80
CA ILE A 93 16.84 -1.40 -6.25
C ILE A 93 16.98 -2.85 -6.73
N ASP A 94 16.82 -3.82 -5.82
CA ASP A 94 16.80 -5.26 -6.13
C ASP A 94 15.40 -5.79 -6.43
N TYR A 95 14.40 -5.30 -5.70
CA TYR A 95 12.98 -5.63 -5.88
C TYR A 95 12.09 -4.55 -5.25
N VAL A 96 10.81 -4.55 -5.62
CA VAL A 96 9.78 -3.65 -5.07
C VAL A 96 8.82 -4.46 -4.20
N ALA A 97 8.48 -3.91 -3.04
CA ALA A 97 7.45 -4.41 -2.14
C ALA A 97 6.41 -3.31 -1.90
N ALA A 98 5.12 -3.62 -2.02
CA ALA A 98 4.05 -2.64 -1.87
C ALA A 98 2.76 -3.24 -1.31
N ASP A 99 1.79 -2.39 -0.97
CA ASP A 99 0.47 -2.82 -0.51
C ASP A 99 -0.18 -3.80 -1.50
N ALA A 100 -0.88 -4.82 -0.99
CA ALA A 100 -1.67 -5.72 -1.82
C ALA A 100 -3.05 -5.11 -2.18
N VAL A 101 -3.66 -5.60 -3.28
CA VAL A 101 -5.08 -5.33 -3.54
C VAL A 101 -5.93 -6.22 -2.64
N GLU A 102 -6.75 -5.60 -1.80
CA GLU A 102 -7.61 -6.32 -0.85
C GLU A 102 -9.08 -5.91 -0.98
N GLY A 103 -9.38 -4.85 -1.75
CA GLY A 103 -10.74 -4.31 -1.84
C GLY A 103 -11.23 -3.66 -0.54
N PHE A 104 -10.33 -3.41 0.40
CA PHE A 104 -10.61 -2.78 1.69
C PHE A 104 -10.63 -1.26 1.58
N ASN A 105 -9.65 -0.66 0.92
CA ASN A 105 -9.56 0.79 0.74
C ASN A 105 -9.15 1.09 -0.71
N PRO A 106 -9.88 1.95 -1.44
CA PRO A 106 -9.57 2.26 -2.83
C PRO A 106 -8.20 2.93 -3.01
N GLY A 107 -7.67 3.58 -1.98
CA GLY A 107 -6.31 4.12 -1.98
C GLY A 107 -5.22 3.04 -2.00
N HIS A 108 -5.43 1.91 -1.33
CA HIS A 108 -4.48 0.79 -1.33
C HIS A 108 -4.45 0.15 -2.72
N ASP A 109 -5.63 -0.15 -3.25
CA ASP A 109 -5.82 -0.75 -4.56
C ASP A 109 -5.24 0.17 -5.67
N LEU A 110 -5.47 1.49 -5.59
CA LEU A 110 -4.86 2.44 -6.51
C LEU A 110 -3.34 2.51 -6.35
N CYS A 111 -2.80 2.54 -5.13
CA CYS A 111 -1.35 2.54 -4.90
C CYS A 111 -0.69 1.35 -5.59
N ARG A 112 -1.29 0.15 -5.46
CA ARG A 112 -0.85 -1.05 -6.17
C ARG A 112 -0.87 -0.86 -7.69
N LEU A 113 -1.93 -0.29 -8.25
CA LEU A 113 -2.00 0.03 -9.69
C LEU A 113 -0.88 0.99 -10.14
N LEU A 114 -0.58 2.03 -9.34
CA LEU A 114 0.51 2.97 -9.64
C LEU A 114 1.86 2.25 -9.66
N VAL A 115 2.11 1.36 -8.70
CA VAL A 115 3.35 0.57 -8.64
C VAL A 115 3.48 -0.34 -9.87
N ASN A 116 2.41 -1.06 -10.20
CA ASN A 116 2.41 -1.98 -11.34
C ASN A 116 2.62 -1.22 -12.67
N ALA A 117 1.99 -0.06 -12.84
CA ALA A 117 2.20 0.82 -13.99
C ALA A 117 3.62 1.39 -14.05
N ALA A 118 4.21 1.75 -12.91
CA ALA A 118 5.56 2.31 -12.85
C ALA A 118 6.62 1.29 -13.24
N LEU A 119 6.44 0.03 -12.82
CA LEU A 119 7.32 -1.08 -13.20
C LEU A 119 7.21 -1.41 -14.69
N ALA A 120 5.99 -1.45 -15.24
CA ALA A 120 5.79 -1.60 -16.68
C ALA A 120 6.49 -0.46 -17.46
N ARG A 121 6.33 0.78 -17.01
CA ARG A 121 6.97 1.94 -17.64
C ARG A 121 8.50 1.94 -17.51
N LEU A 122 9.03 1.44 -16.40
CA LEU A 122 10.46 1.27 -16.20
C LEU A 122 11.02 0.24 -17.21
N HIS A 123 10.32 -0.89 -17.37
CA HIS A 123 10.66 -1.92 -18.35
C HIS A 123 10.63 -1.37 -19.79
N ASP A 124 9.55 -0.69 -20.18
CA ASP A 124 9.38 -0.13 -21.53
C ASP A 124 10.44 0.91 -21.89
N ARG A 125 11.00 1.61 -20.90
CA ARG A 125 12.11 2.56 -21.07
C ARG A 125 13.49 1.88 -21.15
N GLY A 126 13.53 0.56 -21.25
CA GLY A 126 14.78 -0.23 -21.27
C GLY A 126 15.44 -0.33 -19.90
N GLY A 127 14.70 -0.09 -18.82
CA GLY A 127 15.15 -0.26 -17.45
C GLY A 127 15.27 -1.73 -17.03
N ARG A 128 15.68 -1.94 -15.78
CA ARG A 128 15.74 -3.29 -15.18
C ARG A 128 14.33 -3.82 -14.94
N ASP A 129 14.14 -5.11 -15.19
CA ASP A 129 12.96 -5.82 -14.74
C ASP A 129 13.10 -6.11 -13.24
N LEU A 130 12.30 -5.42 -12.42
CA LEU A 130 12.36 -5.52 -10.96
C LEU A 130 11.28 -6.48 -10.47
N PRO A 131 11.63 -7.51 -9.68
CA PRO A 131 10.64 -8.35 -9.00
C PRO A 131 9.64 -7.49 -8.23
N ASN A 132 8.36 -7.78 -8.45
CA ASN A 132 7.24 -7.04 -7.86
C ASN A 132 6.57 -7.91 -6.80
N LEU A 133 6.66 -7.48 -5.54
CA LEU A 133 6.11 -8.16 -4.40
C LEU A 133 4.99 -7.34 -3.74
N GLU A 134 4.08 -8.04 -3.08
CA GLU A 134 2.98 -7.48 -2.31
C GLU A 134 2.89 -8.05 -0.90
N PHE A 135 2.34 -7.28 0.03
CA PHE A 135 2.05 -7.75 1.37
C PHE A 135 0.65 -7.30 1.80
N PRO A 136 -0.10 -8.16 2.54
CA PRO A 136 -1.45 -7.83 2.98
C PRO A 136 -1.43 -6.87 4.18
N LEU A 137 -2.37 -5.93 4.17
CA LEU A 137 -2.59 -4.97 5.25
C LEU A 137 -3.69 -5.48 6.19
N GLU A 138 -4.76 -6.01 5.61
CA GLU A 138 -5.99 -6.36 6.33
C GLU A 138 -6.19 -7.86 6.47
N ALA A 139 -5.79 -8.65 5.47
CA ALA A 139 -5.97 -10.09 5.47
C ALA A 139 -4.77 -10.85 6.06
N VAL A 140 -5.04 -12.06 6.57
CA VAL A 140 -3.99 -13.04 6.91
C VAL A 140 -3.46 -13.75 5.66
N ALA A 141 -4.30 -13.87 4.64
CA ALA A 141 -3.96 -14.46 3.36
C ALA A 141 -4.68 -13.72 2.24
N LEU A 142 -3.97 -13.48 1.14
CA LEU A 142 -4.53 -12.86 -0.06
C LEU A 142 -5.50 -13.81 -0.75
N ARG A 143 -6.54 -13.24 -1.35
CA ARG A 143 -7.56 -13.99 -2.11
C ARG A 143 -6.95 -14.64 -3.34
N ARG A 144 -6.18 -13.86 -4.12
CA ARG A 144 -5.38 -14.36 -5.23
C ARG A 144 -4.00 -14.73 -4.67
N GLN A 145 -3.60 -15.97 -4.88
CA GLN A 145 -2.27 -16.45 -4.53
C GLN A 145 -1.54 -16.81 -5.81
N THR A 146 -0.36 -16.25 -6.02
CA THR A 146 0.49 -16.61 -7.16
C THR A 146 1.07 -17.99 -6.96
N ALA A 147 0.75 -18.92 -7.85
CA ALA A 147 1.09 -20.33 -7.70
C ALA A 147 2.57 -20.67 -8.01
N THR A 148 3.36 -19.74 -8.56
CA THR A 148 4.55 -20.09 -9.35
C THR A 148 5.83 -19.31 -9.06
N GLN A 149 5.85 -18.37 -8.11
CA GLN A 149 7.06 -17.60 -7.80
C GLN A 149 7.37 -17.58 -6.30
N GLU A 150 8.66 -17.70 -5.96
CA GLU A 150 9.15 -17.66 -4.59
C GLU A 150 8.97 -16.25 -4.02
N GLY A 151 8.15 -16.13 -2.97
CA GLY A 151 8.04 -14.93 -2.15
C GLY A 151 9.05 -14.91 -1.01
N ILE A 152 8.97 -13.87 -0.18
CA ILE A 152 9.73 -13.79 1.08
C ILE A 152 8.77 -14.14 2.21
N GLU A 153 9.14 -15.09 3.04
CA GLU A 153 8.43 -15.43 4.28
C GLU A 153 9.41 -15.34 5.47
N LEU A 154 9.08 -14.51 6.46
CA LEU A 154 9.87 -14.34 7.67
C LEU A 154 9.04 -14.75 8.89
N HIS A 155 9.50 -15.78 9.59
CA HIS A 155 8.99 -16.16 10.91
C HIS A 155 9.76 -15.38 11.96
N LEU A 156 9.07 -14.48 12.66
CA LEU A 156 9.71 -13.59 13.62
C LEU A 156 10.06 -14.36 14.88
N ASP A 157 11.33 -14.30 15.28
CA ASP A 157 11.72 -14.70 16.62
C ASP A 157 11.12 -13.76 17.67
N ALA A 158 11.23 -14.13 18.95
CA ALA A 158 10.66 -13.35 20.04
C ALA A 158 11.19 -11.90 20.10
N GLY A 159 12.45 -11.68 19.71
CA GLY A 159 13.07 -10.35 19.71
C GLY A 159 12.59 -9.47 18.56
N ALA A 160 12.52 -10.02 17.34
CA ALA A 160 11.96 -9.34 16.18
C ALA A 160 10.47 -9.02 16.38
N PHE A 161 9.73 -9.96 16.95
CA PHE A 161 8.33 -9.79 17.27
C PHE A 161 8.08 -8.70 18.31
N ASP A 162 8.86 -8.68 19.41
CA ASP A 162 8.79 -7.65 20.44
C ASP A 162 9.12 -6.25 19.88
N ARG A 163 10.13 -6.12 19.01
CA ARG A 163 10.44 -4.85 18.33
C ARG A 163 9.30 -4.37 17.44
N LYS A 164 8.70 -5.27 16.66
CA LYS A 164 7.53 -4.97 15.82
C LYS A 164 6.35 -4.48 16.65
N LEU A 165 6.03 -5.16 17.75
CA LEU A 165 4.93 -4.76 18.63
C LEU A 165 5.21 -3.39 19.26
N ARG A 166 6.44 -3.11 19.70
CA ARG A 166 6.81 -1.77 20.20
C ARG A 166 6.68 -0.68 19.14
N ALA A 167 7.04 -0.97 17.88
CA ALA A 167 6.85 -0.01 16.79
C ALA A 167 5.37 0.29 16.56
N VAL A 168 4.50 -0.73 16.62
CA VAL A 168 3.04 -0.56 16.55
C VAL A 168 2.52 0.24 17.75
N ASP A 169 2.94 -0.10 18.96
CA ASP A 169 2.46 0.56 20.19
C ASP A 169 2.94 2.02 20.30
N ASN A 170 4.08 2.36 19.67
CA ASN A 170 4.57 3.73 19.55
C ASN A 170 3.87 4.54 18.43
N TYR A 171 2.85 3.96 17.78
CA TYR A 171 2.06 4.59 16.73
C TYR A 171 0.58 4.70 17.18
N PRO A 172 0.26 5.60 18.14
CA PRO A 172 -1.05 5.65 18.78
C PRO A 172 -2.21 5.95 17.81
N GLU A 173 -1.93 6.62 16.70
CA GLU A 173 -2.90 6.91 15.65
C GLU A 173 -3.37 5.63 14.91
N LEU A 174 -2.73 4.48 15.16
CA LEU A 174 -3.08 3.18 14.59
C LEU A 174 -3.57 2.18 15.64
N THR A 175 -3.77 2.59 16.90
CA THR A 175 -4.21 1.69 17.97
C THR A 175 -5.52 0.99 17.63
N GLU A 176 -6.53 1.70 17.13
CA GLU A 176 -7.84 1.09 16.77
C GLU A 176 -7.69 0.04 15.66
N GLU A 177 -6.85 0.33 14.65
CA GLU A 177 -6.57 -0.56 13.54
C GLU A 177 -5.83 -1.82 14.01
N ALA A 178 -4.79 -1.63 14.82
CA ALA A 178 -4.00 -2.69 15.39
C ALA A 178 -4.85 -3.61 16.29
N ASP A 179 -5.69 -3.03 17.14
CA ASP A 179 -6.57 -3.77 18.04
C ASP A 179 -7.65 -4.54 17.27
N ARG A 180 -8.20 -3.97 16.20
CA ARG A 180 -9.12 -4.68 15.30
C ARG A 180 -8.46 -5.91 14.69
N LEU A 181 -7.26 -5.77 14.14
CA LEU A 181 -6.52 -6.88 13.54
C LEU A 181 -6.12 -7.94 14.57
N ARG A 182 -5.69 -7.52 15.77
CA ARG A 182 -5.40 -8.43 16.89
C ARG A 182 -6.65 -9.21 17.32
N ALA A 183 -7.82 -8.57 17.37
CA ALA A 183 -9.07 -9.22 17.70
C ALA A 183 -9.53 -10.21 16.62
N ALA A 184 -9.33 -9.86 15.34
CA ALA A 184 -9.75 -10.69 14.21
C ALA A 184 -8.87 -11.95 14.03
N TYR A 185 -7.55 -11.83 14.23
CA TYR A 185 -6.58 -12.84 13.82
C TYR A 185 -5.65 -13.33 14.93
N GLY A 186 -5.76 -12.77 16.12
CA GLY A 186 -4.86 -13.04 17.23
C GLY A 186 -3.50 -12.35 17.07
N LEU A 187 -2.81 -12.19 18.20
CA LEU A 187 -1.51 -11.50 18.24
C LEU A 187 -0.43 -12.24 17.43
N THR A 188 -0.47 -13.56 17.40
CA THR A 188 0.49 -14.40 16.66
C THR A 188 0.39 -14.24 15.14
N SER A 189 -0.70 -13.68 14.61
CA SER A 189 -0.78 -13.37 13.18
C SER A 189 0.25 -12.34 12.72
N PHE A 190 0.78 -11.53 13.65
CA PHE A 190 1.83 -10.54 13.37
C PHE A 190 3.24 -11.14 13.38
N SER A 191 3.42 -12.39 13.84
CA SER A 191 4.73 -13.04 13.91
C SER A 191 5.19 -13.63 12.57
N LEU A 192 4.40 -13.43 11.52
CA LEU A 192 4.70 -13.85 10.18
C LEU A 192 4.62 -12.66 9.23
N GLU A 193 5.70 -12.41 8.50
CA GLU A 193 5.74 -11.40 7.45
C GLU A 193 5.88 -12.10 6.11
N ARG A 194 4.99 -11.78 5.16
CA ARG A 194 4.95 -12.39 3.84
C ARG A 194 4.94 -11.31 2.77
N LEU A 195 5.84 -11.46 1.81
CA LEU A 195 5.87 -10.69 0.58
C LEU A 195 5.71 -11.67 -0.58
N THR A 196 4.57 -11.63 -1.26
CA THR A 196 4.25 -12.56 -2.36
C THR A 196 4.45 -11.89 -3.71
N PRO A 197 4.91 -12.61 -4.74
CA PRO A 197 5.02 -12.04 -6.08
C PRO A 197 3.68 -11.61 -6.67
N VAL A 198 3.70 -10.64 -7.57
CA VAL A 198 2.51 -10.10 -8.24
C VAL A 198 2.49 -10.53 -9.71
N ASP A 199 1.35 -11.07 -10.16
CA ASP A 199 1.17 -11.57 -11.54
C ASP A 199 -0.01 -10.92 -12.30
N TYR A 200 -0.79 -10.05 -11.64
CA TYR A 200 -2.06 -9.54 -12.16
C TYR A 200 -1.97 -8.19 -12.88
N HIS A 201 -0.74 -7.67 -13.11
CA HIS A 201 -0.48 -6.39 -13.81
C HIS A 201 -1.48 -5.29 -13.41
N LEU A 202 -2.28 -4.75 -14.34
CA LEU A 202 -3.29 -3.72 -14.07
C LEU A 202 -4.72 -4.28 -13.93
N ASP A 203 -4.93 -5.58 -14.12
CA ASP A 203 -6.23 -6.21 -13.92
C ASP A 203 -6.35 -6.77 -12.50
N ILE A 204 -6.88 -5.92 -11.61
CA ILE A 204 -7.02 -6.25 -10.19
C ILE A 204 -8.41 -6.80 -9.83
N SER A 205 -9.26 -7.08 -10.83
CA SER A 205 -10.68 -7.43 -10.61
C SER A 205 -10.89 -8.73 -9.81
N GLU A 206 -9.97 -9.69 -9.97
CA GLU A 206 -10.00 -10.98 -9.27
C GLU A 206 -9.32 -10.96 -7.89
N CYS A 207 -8.63 -9.87 -7.53
CA CYS A 207 -7.85 -9.77 -6.30
C CYS A 207 -8.72 -9.57 -5.05
N SER A 208 -9.97 -9.12 -5.21
CA SER A 208 -10.92 -8.93 -4.11
C SER A 208 -12.32 -9.44 -4.44
N GLU A 209 -13.23 -9.42 -3.46
CA GLU A 209 -14.66 -9.58 -3.72
C GLU A 209 -15.20 -8.47 -4.63
N GLN A 210 -16.28 -8.77 -5.37
CA GLN A 210 -16.99 -7.82 -6.20
C GLN A 210 -18.47 -7.75 -5.78
N PRO A 211 -18.99 -6.58 -5.34
CA PRO A 211 -18.26 -5.32 -5.17
C PRO A 211 -17.26 -5.38 -3.98
N PRO A 212 -16.15 -4.61 -4.03
CA PRO A 212 -15.20 -4.53 -2.92
C PRO A 212 -15.82 -4.03 -1.61
N ALA A 213 -15.16 -4.32 -0.49
CA ALA A 213 -15.66 -3.95 0.84
C ALA A 213 -15.82 -2.44 1.01
N TYR A 214 -14.92 -1.61 0.44
CA TYR A 214 -15.06 -0.16 0.49
C TYR A 214 -16.35 0.37 -0.15
N GLU A 215 -16.96 -0.33 -1.11
CA GLU A 215 -18.24 0.10 -1.68
C GLU A 215 -19.39 -0.07 -0.69
N ARG A 216 -19.33 -1.14 0.11
CA ARG A 216 -20.32 -1.42 1.16
C ARG A 216 -20.25 -0.33 2.23
N TRP A 217 -19.05 -0.05 2.74
CA TRP A 217 -18.84 1.03 3.71
C TRP A 217 -19.14 2.40 3.12
N GLY A 218 -18.73 2.66 1.88
CA GLY A 218 -19.05 3.90 1.17
C GLY A 218 -20.56 4.13 1.08
N THR A 219 -21.34 3.09 0.82
CA THR A 219 -22.81 3.15 0.80
C THR A 219 -23.39 3.51 2.17
N GLU A 220 -22.88 2.91 3.25
CA GLU A 220 -23.29 3.25 4.62
C GLU A 220 -22.91 4.69 4.99
N ARG A 221 -21.73 5.14 4.59
CA ARG A 221 -21.24 6.52 4.80
C ARG A 221 -22.05 7.55 4.01
N VAL A 222 -22.50 7.24 2.79
CA VAL A 222 -23.44 8.11 2.06
C VAL A 222 -24.80 8.18 2.77
N LYS A 223 -25.32 7.03 3.24
CA LYS A 223 -26.59 7.00 3.99
C LYS A 223 -26.53 7.81 5.29
N SER A 224 -25.38 7.86 5.95
CA SER A 224 -25.18 8.68 7.15
C SER A 224 -24.87 10.16 6.86
N GLY A 225 -24.84 10.56 5.58
CA GLY A 225 -24.53 11.93 5.15
C GLY A 225 -23.05 12.30 5.21
N TYR A 226 -22.18 11.32 5.47
CA TYR A 226 -20.74 11.52 5.58
C TYR A 226 -20.08 11.78 4.21
N TYR A 227 -20.52 11.06 3.19
CA TYR A 227 -20.13 11.28 1.79
C TYR A 227 -21.33 11.66 0.92
N LYS A 228 -21.05 12.35 -0.19
CA LYS A 228 -22.07 12.65 -1.20
C LYS A 228 -22.26 11.52 -2.21
N THR A 229 -21.19 10.80 -2.52
CA THR A 229 -21.15 9.79 -3.56
C THR A 229 -20.35 8.58 -3.08
N VAL A 230 -20.79 7.39 -3.48
CA VAL A 230 -20.05 6.14 -3.22
C VAL A 230 -18.97 5.99 -4.29
N LEU A 231 -17.71 5.87 -3.89
CA LEU A 231 -16.63 5.45 -4.78
C LEU A 231 -16.81 3.95 -5.08
N ARG A 232 -16.88 3.62 -6.37
CA ARG A 232 -17.09 2.26 -6.89
C ARG A 232 -15.94 1.78 -7.76
N PHE A 233 -15.61 0.50 -7.65
CA PHE A 233 -14.55 -0.13 -8.42
C PHE A 233 -14.75 0.03 -9.93
N LYS A 234 -15.90 -0.45 -10.43
CA LYS A 234 -16.18 -0.47 -11.88
C LYS A 234 -16.33 0.92 -12.50
N GLU A 235 -16.76 1.90 -11.71
CA GLU A 235 -17.02 3.26 -12.21
C GLU A 235 -15.80 4.18 -12.07
N HIS A 236 -14.94 3.96 -11.07
CA HIS A 236 -13.87 4.90 -10.72
C HIS A 236 -12.48 4.27 -10.78
N VAL A 237 -12.28 3.05 -10.24
CA VAL A 237 -10.94 2.43 -10.15
C VAL A 237 -10.56 1.70 -11.44
N GLU A 238 -11.46 0.86 -11.97
CA GLU A 238 -11.21 0.07 -13.18
C GLU A 238 -10.92 0.96 -14.41
N PRO A 239 -11.64 2.08 -14.65
CA PRO A 239 -11.29 2.98 -15.75
C PRO A 239 -9.90 3.61 -15.60
N LEU A 240 -9.50 3.98 -14.37
CA LEU A 240 -8.16 4.50 -14.10
C LEU A 240 -7.08 3.45 -14.39
N ALA A 241 -7.29 2.20 -13.99
CA ALA A 241 -6.36 1.11 -14.29
C ALA A 241 -6.11 0.97 -15.80
N ARG A 242 -7.18 1.05 -16.62
CA ARG A 242 -7.07 1.01 -18.10
C ARG A 242 -6.33 2.21 -18.67
N GLN A 243 -6.52 3.40 -18.10
CA GLN A 243 -5.85 4.62 -18.54
C GLN A 243 -4.38 4.67 -18.15
N LEU A 244 -3.97 3.98 -17.08
CA LEU A 244 -2.57 3.82 -16.71
C LEU A 244 -1.80 2.90 -17.66
N ALA A 245 -2.51 1.98 -18.34
CA ALA A 245 -1.95 1.08 -19.34
C ALA A 245 -1.67 1.75 -20.70
N ALA A 246 -2.23 2.94 -20.93
CA ALA A 246 -2.12 3.72 -22.17
C ALA A 246 -0.97 4.72 -22.12
#